data_AF-A0A1E4QYN9-F1
#
_entry.id   AF-A0A1E4QYN9-F1
#
_cell.length_a   1.000
_cell.length_b   1.000
_cell.length_c   1.000
_cell.angle_alpha   90.00
_cell.angle_beta   90.00
_cell.angle_gamma   90.00
#
_symmetry.space_group_name_H-M   'P 1'
#
loop_
_entity.id
_entity.type
_entity.pdbx_description
1 polymer ?
#
loop_
_entity_poly.entity_id
_entity_poly.type
_entity_poly.pdbx_seq_one_letter_code
_entity_poly.pdbx_strand_id
1 'polypeptide(L)'
;MRAQEAINELIIKFNPLFKKYIILLKTGQINFKDQEMKQFVYSFLDDNKLKAELKKHKQKSEVKKEIYDRFNFIKETYGFLDEEEILIDLQVIFMTVARRYQQMGRSFCGYLYNCFRYEVYRHIKKFLKNPINIPYRHTQFEDYMKFIEEPSFEENYEDHFYESNLGIPDLNWIQGETCSDNFKGLSIQERKIVVKYYLEDWNDRQISEEFGIHINTVNQKRRCATMKIAKELGLEVSEIKRNRKSGKKATILVANK
;
A
#
# COMPACT_ATOMS: atom_id res chain seq x y z
N MET A 1 -2.01 -23.84 45.88
CA MET A 1 -2.18 -23.73 44.42
C MET A 1 -2.13 -22.26 44.07
N ARG A 2 -1.05 -21.79 43.47
CA ARG A 2 -0.90 -20.37 43.11
C ARG A 2 -1.89 -20.06 41.98
N ALA A 3 -2.53 -18.89 42.00
CA ALA A 3 -3.53 -18.51 40.99
C ALA A 3 -3.02 -18.69 39.55
N GLN A 4 -1.72 -18.50 39.32
CA GLN A 4 -1.04 -18.74 38.05
C GLN A 4 -1.14 -20.19 37.55
N GLU A 5 -1.00 -21.17 38.45
CA GLU A 5 -1.05 -22.59 38.11
C GLU A 5 -2.45 -23.00 37.66
N ALA A 6 -3.48 -22.49 38.36
CA ALA A 6 -4.88 -22.71 38.01
C ALA A 6 -5.24 -22.12 36.64
N ILE A 7 -4.70 -20.94 36.31
CA ILE A 7 -4.88 -20.30 35.00
C ILE A 7 -4.25 -21.14 33.89
N ASN A 8 -3.01 -21.59 34.09
CA ASN A 8 -2.31 -22.41 33.12
C ASN A 8 -3.04 -23.74 32.87
N GLU A 9 -3.54 -24.38 33.94
CA GLU A 9 -4.34 -25.60 33.82
C GLU A 9 -5.63 -25.37 33.02
N LEU A 10 -6.29 -24.23 33.25
CA LEU A 10 -7.49 -23.83 32.51
C LEU A 10 -7.19 -23.63 31.02
N ILE A 11 -6.12 -22.91 30.69
CA ILE A 11 -5.69 -22.67 29.30
C ILE A 11 -5.39 -24.00 28.59
N ILE A 12 -4.68 -24.92 29.24
CA ILE A 12 -4.35 -26.24 28.69
C ILE A 12 -5.64 -27.03 28.39
N LYS A 13 -6.61 -27.02 29.31
CA LYS A 13 -7.90 -27.71 29.13
C LYS A 13 -8.71 -27.17 27.95
N PHE A 14 -8.63 -25.86 27.68
CA PHE A 14 -9.35 -25.22 26.57
C PHE A 14 -8.54 -25.11 25.27
N ASN A 15 -7.32 -25.66 25.21
CA ASN A 15 -6.52 -25.68 23.98
C ASN A 15 -7.23 -26.24 22.74
N PRO A 16 -8.07 -27.30 22.83
CA PRO A 16 -8.86 -27.76 21.68
C PRO A 16 -9.79 -26.69 21.09
N LEU A 17 -10.32 -25.80 21.94
CA LEU A 17 -11.13 -24.66 21.49
C LEU A 17 -10.25 -23.68 20.70
N PHE A 18 -9.07 -23.32 21.22
CA PHE A 18 -8.18 -22.37 20.55
C PHE A 18 -7.71 -22.90 19.20
N LYS A 19 -7.28 -24.17 19.13
CA LYS A 19 -6.90 -24.83 17.88
C LYS A 19 -8.01 -24.79 16.83
N LYS A 20 -9.27 -24.95 17.25
CA LYS A 20 -10.43 -24.87 16.34
C LYS A 20 -10.54 -23.49 15.68
N TYR A 21 -10.36 -22.42 16.45
CA TYR A 21 -10.38 -21.05 15.91
C TYR A 21 -9.13 -20.77 15.06
N ILE A 22 -7.94 -21.19 15.50
CA ILE A 22 -6.69 -21.03 14.76
C ILE A 22 -6.78 -21.68 13.38
N ILE A 23 -7.20 -22.95 13.32
CA ILE A 23 -7.37 -23.66 12.04
C ILE A 23 -8.31 -22.89 11.13
N LEU A 24 -9.46 -22.46 11.65
CA LEU A 24 -10.44 -21.72 10.87
C LEU A 24 -9.87 -20.39 10.36
N LEU A 25 -9.19 -19.62 11.20
CA LEU A 25 -8.66 -18.28 10.87
C LEU A 25 -7.45 -18.35 9.92
N LYS A 26 -6.49 -19.24 10.16
CA LYS A 26 -5.28 -19.41 9.33
C LYS A 26 -5.60 -20.05 7.98
N THR A 27 -6.36 -21.15 7.98
CA THR A 27 -6.58 -21.94 6.76
C THR A 27 -7.77 -21.44 5.95
N GLY A 28 -8.76 -20.83 6.61
CA GLY A 28 -10.06 -20.51 6.04
C GLY A 28 -10.97 -21.74 5.87
N GLN A 29 -10.59 -22.92 6.36
CA GLN A 29 -11.38 -24.14 6.18
C GLN A 29 -12.61 -24.16 7.10
N ILE A 30 -13.79 -23.93 6.51
CA ILE A 30 -15.07 -23.93 7.21
C ILE A 30 -15.67 -25.34 7.22
N ASN A 31 -15.85 -25.93 8.40
CA ASN A 31 -16.65 -27.13 8.55
C ASN A 31 -18.15 -26.80 8.63
N PHE A 32 -18.87 -26.93 7.51
CA PHE A 32 -20.31 -26.66 7.42
C PHE A 32 -21.21 -27.66 8.16
N LYS A 33 -20.65 -28.73 8.75
CA LYS A 33 -21.39 -29.62 9.67
C LYS A 33 -21.30 -29.15 11.12
N ASP A 34 -20.28 -28.34 11.45
CA ASP A 34 -20.05 -27.84 12.79
C ASP A 34 -20.86 -26.56 13.05
N GLN A 35 -21.87 -26.68 13.90
CA GLN A 35 -22.77 -25.57 14.20
C GLN A 35 -22.05 -24.38 14.83
N GLU A 36 -21.02 -24.60 15.64
CA GLU A 36 -20.29 -23.52 16.29
C GLU A 36 -19.48 -22.72 15.27
N MET A 37 -18.76 -23.40 14.37
CA MET A 37 -18.03 -22.73 13.28
C MET A 37 -18.98 -21.93 12.39
N LYS A 38 -20.15 -22.49 12.06
CA LYS A 38 -21.17 -21.77 11.27
C LYS A 38 -21.64 -20.51 11.98
N GLN A 39 -21.90 -20.57 13.29
CA GLN A 39 -22.33 -19.39 14.06
C GLN A 39 -21.23 -18.33 14.15
N PHE A 40 -19.96 -18.74 14.18
CA PHE A 40 -18.85 -17.81 14.12
C PHE A 40 -18.75 -17.13 12.75
N VAL A 41 -18.73 -17.91 11.65
CA VAL A 41 -18.73 -17.36 10.28
C VAL A 41 -19.94 -16.47 10.03
N TYR A 42 -21.12 -16.88 10.52
CA TYR A 42 -22.36 -16.09 10.46
C TYR A 42 -22.18 -14.66 11.00
N SER A 43 -21.35 -14.49 12.03
CA SER A 43 -21.12 -13.19 12.66
C SER A 43 -20.39 -12.20 11.73
N PHE A 44 -19.68 -12.70 10.72
CA PHE A 44 -18.94 -11.89 9.75
C PHE A 44 -19.67 -11.65 8.43
N LEU A 45 -20.81 -12.31 8.20
CA LEU A 45 -21.61 -12.08 7.02
C LEU A 45 -22.50 -10.85 7.24
N ASP A 46 -22.62 -10.00 6.23
CA ASP A 46 -23.59 -8.89 6.28
C ASP A 46 -24.91 -9.29 5.63
N ASP A 47 -24.87 -10.01 4.50
CA ASP A 47 -26.05 -10.41 3.73
C ASP A 47 -26.97 -11.39 4.47
N ASN A 48 -28.23 -10.99 4.62
CA ASN A 48 -29.29 -11.78 5.24
C ASN A 48 -29.63 -13.06 4.46
N LYS A 49 -29.47 -13.06 3.13
CA LYS A 49 -29.70 -14.25 2.29
C LYS A 49 -28.65 -15.33 2.57
N LEU A 50 -27.37 -14.96 2.53
CA LEU A 50 -26.27 -15.85 2.88
C LEU A 50 -26.36 -16.38 4.31
N LYS A 51 -26.75 -15.52 5.25
CA LYS A 51 -27.04 -15.89 6.64
C LYS A 51 -28.11 -16.97 6.75
N ALA A 52 -29.20 -16.84 6.00
CA ALA A 52 -30.28 -17.82 5.99
C ALA A 52 -29.83 -19.16 5.37
N GLU A 53 -29.08 -19.12 4.26
CA GLU A 53 -28.53 -20.32 3.62
C GLU A 53 -27.51 -21.03 4.51
N LEU A 54 -26.66 -20.30 5.22
CA LEU A 54 -25.69 -20.87 6.15
C LEU A 54 -26.39 -21.64 7.27
N LYS A 55 -27.55 -21.21 7.76
CA LYS A 55 -28.31 -21.92 8.81
C LYS A 55 -28.83 -23.30 8.36
N LYS A 56 -28.99 -23.54 7.05
CA LYS A 56 -29.47 -24.84 6.54
C LYS A 56 -28.49 -25.97 6.86
N HIS A 57 -28.99 -27.20 6.83
CA HIS A 57 -28.17 -28.39 7.05
C HIS A 57 -27.25 -28.69 5.85
N LYS A 58 -27.70 -28.41 4.61
CA LYS A 58 -26.90 -28.57 3.39
C LYS A 58 -26.92 -27.27 2.60
N GLN A 59 -25.73 -26.80 2.22
CA GLN A 59 -25.55 -25.61 1.39
C GLN A 59 -25.22 -26.01 -0.04
N LYS A 60 -25.75 -25.25 -1.01
CA LYS A 60 -25.36 -25.37 -2.41
C LYS A 60 -23.89 -24.99 -2.59
N SER A 61 -23.25 -25.52 -3.63
CA SER A 61 -21.84 -25.26 -3.92
C SER A 61 -21.55 -23.77 -4.14
N GLU A 62 -22.45 -23.07 -4.82
CA GLU A 62 -22.38 -21.62 -5.09
C GLU A 62 -22.33 -20.81 -3.79
N VAL A 63 -23.23 -21.10 -2.85
CA VAL A 63 -23.29 -20.44 -1.55
C VAL A 63 -22.02 -20.69 -0.73
N LYS A 64 -21.46 -21.90 -0.79
CA LYS A 64 -20.20 -22.21 -0.11
C LYS A 64 -19.06 -21.35 -0.65
N LYS A 65 -18.96 -21.24 -1.97
CA LYS A 65 -17.95 -20.41 -2.63
C LYS A 65 -18.06 -18.95 -2.18
N GLU A 66 -19.26 -18.39 -2.20
CA GLU A 66 -19.47 -17.00 -1.76
C GLU A 66 -19.12 -16.79 -0.27
N ILE A 67 -19.44 -17.76 0.59
CA ILE A 67 -19.04 -17.70 2.01
C ILE A 67 -17.51 -17.75 2.16
N TYR A 68 -16.83 -18.62 1.40
CA TYR A 68 -15.37 -18.66 1.40
C TYR A 68 -14.77 -17.34 0.92
N ASP A 69 -15.31 -16.76 -0.15
CA ASP A 69 -14.83 -15.48 -0.69
C ASP A 69 -14.96 -14.35 0.35
N ARG A 70 -16.07 -14.31 1.09
CA ARG A 70 -16.26 -13.34 2.18
C ARG A 70 -15.33 -13.59 3.37
N PHE A 71 -15.09 -14.87 3.69
CA PHE A 71 -14.24 -15.25 4.81
C PHE A 71 -12.74 -15.12 4.49
N ASN A 72 -12.36 -15.20 3.21
CA ASN A 72 -10.99 -15.03 2.74
C ASN A 72 -10.40 -13.68 3.17
N PHE A 73 -11.21 -12.61 3.20
CA PHE A 73 -10.73 -11.33 3.71
C PHE A 73 -10.20 -11.42 5.15
N ILE A 74 -10.86 -12.19 6.03
CA ILE A 74 -10.43 -12.37 7.42
C ILE A 74 -9.17 -13.23 7.48
N LYS A 75 -9.12 -14.28 6.65
CA LYS A 75 -7.95 -15.16 6.51
C LYS A 75 -6.71 -14.38 6.05
N GLU A 76 -6.87 -13.53 5.04
CA GLU A 76 -5.77 -12.75 4.43
C GLU A 76 -5.32 -11.58 5.30
N THR A 77 -6.16 -11.12 6.23
CA THR A 77 -5.81 -10.03 7.17
C THR A 77 -5.41 -10.58 8.53
N TYR A 78 -6.39 -11.01 9.34
CA TYR A 78 -6.13 -11.50 10.69
C TYR A 78 -5.46 -12.89 10.69
N GLY A 79 -5.77 -13.75 9.73
CA GLY A 79 -5.11 -15.05 9.58
C GLY A 79 -3.66 -14.96 9.05
N PHE A 80 -3.20 -13.78 8.62
CA PHE A 80 -1.81 -13.56 8.26
C PHE A 80 -0.89 -13.53 9.48
N LEU A 81 -1.41 -13.12 10.64
CA LEU A 81 -0.69 -13.10 11.91
C LEU A 81 -0.08 -14.47 12.26
N ASP A 82 0.95 -14.43 13.10
CA ASP A 82 1.59 -15.63 13.58
C ASP A 82 0.62 -16.43 14.45
N GLU A 83 0.74 -17.75 14.38
CA GLU A 83 -0.15 -18.65 15.13
C GLU A 83 -0.07 -18.38 16.64
N GLU A 84 1.12 -18.04 17.13
CA GLU A 84 1.36 -17.68 18.53
C GLU A 84 0.65 -16.38 18.93
N GLU A 85 0.65 -15.36 18.06
CA GLU A 85 -0.05 -14.10 18.31
C GLU A 85 -1.57 -14.33 18.40
N ILE A 86 -2.12 -15.09 17.46
CA ILE A 86 -3.55 -15.46 17.46
C ILE A 86 -3.87 -16.27 18.72
N LEU A 87 -2.99 -17.18 19.14
CA LEU A 87 -3.19 -17.97 20.35
C LEU A 87 -3.20 -17.08 21.60
N ILE A 88 -2.27 -16.12 21.71
CA ILE A 88 -2.22 -15.16 22.81
C ILE A 88 -3.50 -14.33 22.87
N ASP A 89 -3.96 -13.82 21.73
CA ASP A 89 -5.23 -13.08 21.64
C ASP A 89 -6.41 -13.91 22.15
N LEU A 90 -6.53 -15.16 21.70
CA LEU A 90 -7.59 -16.08 22.13
C LEU A 90 -7.53 -16.35 23.64
N GLN A 91 -6.34 -16.51 24.21
CA GLN A 91 -6.14 -16.69 25.65
C GLN A 91 -6.53 -15.43 26.44
N VAL A 92 -6.15 -14.24 25.98
CA VAL A 92 -6.53 -12.96 26.62
C VAL A 92 -8.05 -12.77 26.61
N ILE A 93 -8.71 -13.06 25.48
CA ILE A 93 -10.17 -13.02 25.36
C ILE A 93 -10.82 -14.03 26.32
N PHE A 94 -10.30 -15.26 26.35
CA PHE A 94 -10.78 -16.31 27.23
C PHE A 94 -10.70 -15.90 28.70
N MET A 95 -9.56 -15.35 29.13
CA MET A 95 -9.36 -14.86 30.49
C MET A 95 -10.29 -13.69 30.82
N THR A 96 -10.53 -12.80 29.86
CA THR A 96 -11.47 -11.69 30.02
C THR A 96 -12.91 -12.19 30.19
N VAL A 97 -13.29 -13.26 29.50
CA VAL A 97 -14.59 -13.92 29.64
C VAL A 97 -14.67 -14.66 30.98
N ALA A 98 -13.63 -15.39 31.35
CA ALA A 98 -13.54 -16.12 32.62
C ALA A 98 -13.69 -15.19 33.83
N ARG A 99 -13.04 -14.02 33.81
CA ARG A 99 -13.18 -13.01 34.86
C ARG A 99 -14.60 -12.44 34.98
N ARG A 100 -15.34 -12.37 33.88
CA ARG A 100 -16.73 -11.87 33.85
C ARG A 100 -17.75 -12.92 34.27
N TYR A 101 -17.37 -14.19 34.34
CA TYR A 101 -18.28 -15.26 34.69
C TYR A 101 -18.74 -15.14 36.14
N GLN A 102 -20.06 -15.15 36.33
CA GLN A 102 -20.71 -15.27 37.62
C GLN A 102 -21.61 -16.49 37.59
N GLN A 103 -21.69 -17.23 38.70
CA GLN A 103 -22.46 -18.46 38.79
C GLN A 103 -23.97 -18.13 38.79
N MET A 104 -24.58 -18.08 37.60
CA MET A 104 -25.99 -17.75 37.38
C MET A 104 -26.79 -18.96 36.87
N GLY A 105 -26.57 -20.14 37.47
CA GLY A 105 -27.33 -21.37 37.15
C GLY A 105 -26.95 -22.09 35.85
N ARG A 106 -25.87 -21.68 35.16
CA ARG A 106 -25.28 -22.39 34.01
C ARG A 106 -23.83 -22.75 34.31
N SER A 107 -23.31 -23.82 33.71
CA SER A 107 -21.90 -24.18 33.82
C SER A 107 -21.01 -23.16 33.08
N PHE A 108 -19.75 -23.04 33.51
CA PHE A 108 -18.77 -22.19 32.83
C PHE A 108 -18.63 -22.53 31.34
N CYS A 109 -18.60 -23.83 30.99
CA CYS A 109 -18.56 -24.26 29.59
C CYS A 109 -19.79 -23.79 28.80
N GLY A 110 -20.99 -23.86 29.40
CA GLY A 110 -22.21 -23.37 28.77
C GLY A 110 -22.23 -21.85 28.59
N TYR A 111 -21.67 -21.11 29.55
CA TYR A 111 -21.46 -19.67 29.41
C TYR A 111 -20.48 -19.36 28.26
N LEU A 112 -19.31 -20.00 28.28
CA LEU A 112 -18.25 -19.82 27.28
C LEU A 112 -18.75 -20.13 25.86
N TYR A 113 -19.46 -21.24 25.68
CA TYR A 113 -20.04 -21.64 24.40
C TYR A 113 -20.94 -20.55 23.79
N ASN A 114 -21.65 -19.80 24.63
CA ASN A 114 -22.59 -18.78 24.18
C ASN A 114 -21.93 -17.43 23.89
N CYS A 115 -20.90 -17.03 24.64
CA CYS A 115 -20.32 -15.70 24.53
C CYS A 115 -18.99 -15.64 23.77
N PHE A 116 -18.15 -16.68 23.85
CA PHE A 116 -16.76 -16.62 23.40
C PHE A 116 -16.63 -16.22 21.92
N ARG A 117 -17.42 -16.84 21.03
CA ARG A 117 -17.44 -16.52 19.60
C ARG A 117 -17.68 -15.03 19.29
N TYR A 118 -18.52 -14.37 20.10
CA TYR A 118 -18.84 -12.95 19.88
C TYR A 118 -17.72 -12.04 20.38
N GLU A 119 -17.01 -12.45 21.43
CA GLU A 119 -15.84 -11.72 21.92
C GLU A 119 -14.67 -11.83 20.93
N VAL A 120 -14.44 -13.03 20.39
CA VAL A 120 -13.47 -13.24 19.30
C VAL A 120 -13.84 -12.42 18.07
N TYR A 121 -15.10 -12.44 17.65
CA TYR A 121 -15.59 -11.60 16.56
C TYR A 121 -15.34 -10.10 16.80
N ARG A 122 -15.64 -9.59 18.01
CA ARG A 122 -15.43 -8.17 18.35
C ARG A 122 -13.95 -7.79 18.31
N HIS A 123 -13.08 -8.66 18.82
CA HIS A 123 -11.63 -8.46 18.77
C HIS A 123 -11.14 -8.35 17.34
N ILE A 124 -11.47 -9.34 16.49
CA ILE A 124 -11.11 -9.33 15.08
C ILE A 124 -11.70 -8.11 14.37
N LYS A 125 -12.98 -7.78 14.59
CA LYS A 125 -13.59 -6.59 14.00
C LYS A 125 -12.90 -5.30 14.42
N LYS A 126 -12.41 -5.20 15.66
CA LYS A 126 -11.62 -4.06 16.14
C LYS A 126 -10.26 -4.00 15.43
N PHE A 127 -9.61 -5.15 15.25
CA PHE A 127 -8.36 -5.27 14.51
C PHE A 127 -8.53 -4.81 13.04
N LEU A 128 -9.58 -5.28 12.36
CA LEU A 128 -9.88 -4.96 10.96
C LEU A 128 -10.30 -3.50 10.71
N LYS A 129 -10.73 -2.78 11.76
CA LYS A 129 -11.03 -1.34 11.64
C LYS A 129 -9.78 -0.50 11.42
N ASN A 130 -8.61 -0.99 11.83
CA ASN A 130 -7.36 -0.27 11.62
C ASN A 130 -6.83 -0.58 10.21
N PRO A 131 -6.73 0.42 9.30
CA PRO A 131 -6.18 0.24 7.96
C PRO A 131 -4.77 -0.36 7.91
N ILE A 132 -3.97 -0.13 8.96
CA ILE A 132 -2.58 -0.61 9.06
C ILE A 132 -2.53 -2.15 9.11
N ASN A 133 -3.58 -2.74 9.66
CA ASN A 133 -3.63 -4.18 9.88
C ASN A 133 -4.09 -4.98 8.64
N ILE A 134 -4.22 -4.33 7.48
CA ILE A 134 -4.70 -4.94 6.23
C ILE A 134 -3.48 -5.14 5.31
N PRO A 135 -2.94 -6.37 5.19
CA PRO A 135 -1.63 -6.60 4.56
C PRO A 135 -1.53 -6.06 3.14
N TYR A 136 -2.58 -6.22 2.32
CA TYR A 136 -2.58 -5.74 0.94
C TYR A 136 -2.73 -4.22 0.76
N ARG A 137 -3.10 -3.48 1.82
CA ARG A 137 -2.92 -2.01 1.83
C ARG A 137 -1.46 -1.62 2.03
N HIS A 138 -0.64 -2.52 2.57
CA HIS A 138 0.77 -2.31 2.80
C HIS A 138 1.62 -2.92 1.70
N THR A 139 1.14 -3.91 0.95
CA THR A 139 1.88 -4.50 -0.17
C THR A 139 2.18 -3.48 -1.28
N GLN A 140 1.33 -2.48 -1.53
CA GLN A 140 1.69 -1.38 -2.46
C GLN A 140 2.80 -0.47 -1.92
N PHE A 141 2.98 -0.39 -0.61
CA PHE A 141 4.02 0.41 0.03
C PHE A 141 5.30 -0.40 0.24
N GLU A 142 5.19 -1.66 0.63
CA GLU A 142 6.29 -2.60 0.79
C GLU A 142 6.87 -3.09 -0.53
N ASP A 143 6.07 -3.29 -1.58
CA ASP A 143 6.65 -3.60 -2.90
C ASP A 143 7.43 -2.38 -3.40
N TYR A 144 6.93 -1.16 -3.18
CA TYR A 144 7.68 0.07 -3.45
C TYR A 144 8.97 0.15 -2.62
N MET A 145 8.96 -0.29 -1.36
CA MET A 145 10.14 -0.34 -0.49
C MET A 145 11.06 -1.54 -0.77
N LYS A 146 10.58 -2.66 -1.31
CA LYS A 146 11.41 -3.82 -1.69
C LYS A 146 12.18 -3.58 -2.99
N PHE A 147 11.68 -2.70 -3.85
CA PHE A 147 12.43 -2.18 -5.00
C PHE A 147 13.33 -1.00 -4.65
N ILE A 148 13.26 -0.49 -3.42
CA ILE A 148 14.24 0.42 -2.86
C ILE A 148 15.15 -0.43 -1.99
N GLU A 149 16.21 -0.99 -2.56
CA GLU A 149 17.33 -1.44 -1.73
C GLU A 149 17.69 -0.27 -0.79
N GLU A 150 17.50 -0.45 0.52
CA GLU A 150 18.07 0.49 1.48
C GLU A 150 19.58 0.49 1.22
N PRO A 151 20.17 1.61 0.75
CA PRO A 151 21.59 1.62 0.49
C PRO A 151 22.29 1.35 1.81
N SER A 152 23.05 0.26 1.86
CA SER A 152 23.96 -0.04 2.96
C SER A 152 24.78 1.20 3.25
N PHE A 153 24.81 1.64 4.51
CA PHE A 153 25.64 2.74 4.99
C PHE A 153 27.12 2.33 5.04
N GLU A 154 27.66 1.82 3.94
CA GLU A 154 29.07 1.51 3.77
C GLU A 154 29.62 2.35 2.60
N GLU A 155 30.32 3.41 3.01
CA GLU A 155 31.49 3.98 2.33
C GLU A 155 31.39 4.26 0.82
N ASN A 156 30.72 5.37 0.47
CA ASN A 156 31.22 6.39 -0.48
C ASN A 156 30.15 7.46 -0.74
N TYR A 157 30.09 8.49 0.10
CA TYR A 157 29.15 9.61 -0.05
C TYR A 157 29.71 10.81 -0.84
N GLU A 158 30.88 10.70 -1.49
CA GLU A 158 31.45 11.84 -2.22
C GLU A 158 31.25 11.80 -3.75
N ASP A 159 30.98 10.65 -4.38
CA ASP A 159 31.09 10.54 -5.85
C ASP A 159 29.81 10.19 -6.64
N HIS A 160 28.64 10.04 -6.00
CA HIS A 160 27.39 9.67 -6.72
C HIS A 160 26.25 10.68 -6.69
N PHE A 161 26.49 11.94 -6.30
CA PHE A 161 25.42 12.95 -6.24
C PHE A 161 25.05 13.58 -7.60
N TYR A 162 25.69 13.21 -8.72
CA TYR A 162 25.64 14.01 -9.95
C TYR A 162 25.16 13.32 -11.23
N GLU A 163 24.70 12.08 -11.20
CA GLU A 163 24.17 11.45 -12.40
C GLU A 163 22.67 11.16 -12.26
N SER A 164 21.87 12.12 -12.74
CA SER A 164 20.48 11.84 -13.13
C SER A 164 20.51 10.71 -14.15
N ASN A 165 20.07 9.51 -13.75
CA ASN A 165 20.00 8.29 -14.57
C ASN A 165 19.23 8.42 -15.90
N LEU A 166 18.67 9.60 -16.21
CA LEU A 166 17.97 9.93 -17.45
C LEU A 166 18.72 10.95 -18.33
N GLY A 167 19.85 11.50 -17.89
CA GLY A 167 20.53 12.62 -18.55
C GLY A 167 19.69 13.92 -18.59
N ILE A 168 18.61 13.99 -17.81
CA ILE A 168 17.74 15.16 -17.71
C ILE A 168 18.27 16.04 -16.57
N PRO A 169 18.51 17.34 -16.84
CA PRO A 169 18.92 18.30 -15.83
C PRO A 169 18.00 18.34 -14.62
N ASP A 170 18.60 18.30 -13.44
CA ASP A 170 17.91 18.36 -12.16
C ASP A 170 17.53 19.80 -11.74
N LEU A 171 16.91 19.95 -10.58
CA LEU A 171 16.52 21.25 -10.04
C LEU A 171 17.73 22.17 -9.82
N ASN A 172 18.86 21.61 -9.40
CA ASN A 172 20.10 22.36 -9.18
C ASN A 172 20.65 22.90 -10.50
N TRP A 173 20.56 22.13 -11.59
CA TRP A 173 20.95 22.61 -12.91
C TRP A 173 20.02 23.72 -13.40
N ILE A 174 18.71 23.60 -13.18
CA ILE A 174 17.72 24.64 -13.51
C ILE A 174 18.00 25.93 -12.74
N GLN A 175 18.40 25.82 -11.47
CA GLN A 175 18.83 26.94 -10.65
C GLN A 175 20.18 27.51 -11.08
N GLY A 176 21.02 26.69 -11.73
CA GLY A 176 22.32 27.06 -12.27
C GLY A 176 23.49 26.76 -11.36
N GLU A 177 23.27 25.91 -10.35
CA GLU A 177 24.29 25.53 -9.37
C GLU A 177 25.22 24.45 -9.93
N THR A 178 24.66 23.53 -10.73
CA THR A 178 25.38 22.39 -11.32
C THR A 178 25.51 22.47 -12.84
N CYS A 179 25.20 23.62 -13.46
CA CYS A 179 25.29 23.77 -14.91
C CYS A 179 26.70 24.13 -15.39
N SER A 180 27.14 23.57 -16.53
CA SER A 180 28.43 23.95 -17.13
C SER A 180 28.46 25.42 -17.54
N ASP A 181 29.66 25.97 -17.72
CA ASP A 181 29.85 27.39 -18.03
C ASP A 181 29.08 27.86 -19.26
N ASN A 182 28.87 26.97 -20.24
CA ASN A 182 28.09 27.22 -21.46
C ASN A 182 26.62 27.57 -21.19
N PHE A 183 26.07 27.18 -20.03
CA PHE A 183 24.67 27.42 -19.66
C PHE A 183 24.53 28.43 -18.50
N LYS A 184 25.64 28.93 -17.96
CA LYS A 184 25.65 29.85 -16.80
C LYS A 184 25.00 31.20 -17.10
N GLY A 185 25.09 31.67 -18.35
CA GLY A 185 24.45 32.90 -18.83
C GLY A 185 22.93 32.82 -19.05
N LEU A 186 22.33 31.64 -18.86
CA LEU A 186 20.90 31.44 -18.97
C LEU A 186 20.19 31.76 -17.65
N SER A 187 19.07 32.46 -17.75
CA SER A 187 18.13 32.59 -16.64
C SER A 187 17.45 31.26 -16.34
N ILE A 188 16.91 31.13 -15.12
CA ILE A 188 16.14 29.97 -14.68
C ILE A 188 15.01 29.64 -15.67
N GLN A 189 14.31 30.67 -16.17
CA GLN A 189 13.24 30.50 -17.14
C GLN A 189 13.75 30.01 -18.50
N GLU A 190 14.89 30.52 -18.97
CA GLU A 190 15.51 30.07 -20.22
C GLU A 190 15.96 28.60 -20.11
N ARG A 191 16.56 28.21 -18.97
CA ARG A 191 16.95 26.81 -18.69
C ARG A 191 15.74 25.87 -18.72
N LYS A 192 14.64 26.22 -18.05
CA LYS A 192 13.40 25.45 -18.09
C LYS A 192 12.86 25.28 -19.52
N ILE A 193 12.85 26.34 -20.31
CA ILE A 193 12.36 26.30 -21.71
C ILE A 193 13.27 25.42 -22.57
N VAL A 194 14.60 25.51 -22.41
CA VAL A 194 15.57 24.69 -23.17
C VAL A 194 15.39 23.21 -22.84
N VAL A 195 15.25 22.85 -21.57
CA VAL A 195 15.00 21.46 -21.14
C VAL A 195 13.71 20.92 -21.75
N LYS A 196 12.58 21.63 -21.58
CA LYS A 196 11.29 21.19 -22.14
C LYS A 196 11.33 21.02 -23.66
N TYR A 197 11.95 21.96 -24.37
CA TYR A 197 11.95 21.96 -25.83
C TYR A 197 12.92 20.94 -26.45
N TYR A 198 14.15 20.85 -25.91
CA TYR A 198 15.23 20.07 -26.54
C TYR A 198 15.40 18.67 -25.94
N LEU A 199 15.09 18.47 -24.66
CA LEU A 199 15.22 17.17 -24.00
C LEU A 199 13.87 16.45 -23.91
N GLU A 200 12.79 17.16 -23.60
CA GLU A 200 11.47 16.53 -23.46
C GLU A 200 10.62 16.55 -24.75
N ASP A 201 11.13 17.09 -25.86
CA ASP A 201 10.45 17.15 -27.16
C ASP A 201 9.12 17.95 -27.18
N TRP A 202 8.94 18.90 -26.25
CA TRP A 202 7.78 19.80 -26.23
C TRP A 202 7.82 20.83 -27.36
N ASN A 203 6.66 21.32 -27.79
CA ASN A 203 6.54 22.45 -28.70
C ASN A 203 6.28 23.77 -27.93
N ASP A 204 6.51 24.93 -28.57
CA ASP A 204 6.37 26.25 -27.94
C ASP A 204 4.95 26.50 -27.38
N ARG A 205 3.91 25.87 -27.95
CA ARG A 205 2.52 25.97 -27.48
C ARG A 205 2.30 25.19 -26.17
N GLN A 206 2.80 23.95 -26.09
CA GLN A 206 2.70 23.14 -24.88
C GLN A 206 3.44 23.81 -23.72
N ILE A 207 4.62 24.37 -23.99
CA ILE A 207 5.40 25.10 -22.99
C ILE A 207 4.66 26.39 -22.55
N SER A 208 3.99 27.06 -23.48
CA SER A 208 3.15 28.24 -23.21
C SER A 208 1.98 27.91 -22.29
N GLU A 209 1.29 26.79 -22.55
CA GLU A 209 0.18 26.29 -21.75
C GLU A 209 0.64 25.90 -20.33
N GLU A 210 1.78 25.20 -20.21
CA GLU A 210 2.35 24.76 -18.91
C GLU A 210 2.81 25.93 -18.03
N PHE A 211 3.51 26.91 -18.60
CA PHE A 211 4.09 28.02 -17.85
C PHE A 211 3.17 29.24 -17.76
N GLY A 212 1.99 29.20 -18.37
CA GLY A 212 1.03 30.31 -18.37
C GLY A 212 1.57 31.60 -19.01
N ILE A 213 2.53 31.48 -19.93
CA ILE A 213 3.16 32.62 -20.64
C ILE A 213 2.80 32.59 -22.12
N HIS A 214 2.73 33.75 -22.76
CA HIS A 214 2.36 33.84 -24.17
C HIS A 214 3.36 33.10 -25.09
N ILE A 215 2.85 32.38 -26.11
CA ILE A 215 3.67 31.55 -27.02
C ILE A 215 4.83 32.32 -27.69
N ASN A 216 4.60 33.60 -28.05
CA ASN A 216 5.66 34.44 -28.60
C ASN A 216 6.79 34.69 -27.60
N THR A 217 6.46 34.82 -26.31
CA THR A 217 7.43 34.99 -25.22
C THR A 217 8.27 33.73 -25.04
N VAL A 218 7.66 32.55 -25.13
CA VAL A 218 8.39 31.26 -25.13
C VAL A 218 9.38 31.20 -26.28
N ASN A 219 8.92 31.45 -27.50
CA ASN A 219 9.78 31.44 -28.70
C ASN A 219 10.90 32.48 -28.59
N GLN A 220 10.63 33.70 -28.10
CA GLN A 220 11.64 34.72 -27.89
C GLN A 220 12.69 34.28 -26.86
N LYS A 221 12.26 33.82 -25.68
CA LYS A 221 13.17 33.34 -24.63
C LYS A 221 13.99 32.14 -25.10
N ARG A 222 13.38 31.19 -25.82
CA ARG A 222 14.08 30.05 -26.42
C ARG A 222 15.17 30.52 -27.37
N ARG A 223 14.87 31.46 -28.28
CA ARG A 223 15.85 32.02 -29.22
C ARG A 223 16.98 32.74 -28.50
N CYS A 224 16.68 33.57 -27.51
CA CYS A 224 17.69 34.24 -26.70
C CYS A 224 18.60 33.23 -26.00
N ALA A 225 18.03 32.17 -25.42
CA ALA A 225 18.79 31.11 -24.79
C ALA A 225 19.73 30.40 -25.77
N THR A 226 19.22 30.03 -26.96
CA THR A 226 20.04 29.39 -28.00
C THR A 226 21.18 30.30 -28.49
N MET A 227 20.94 31.61 -28.63
CA MET A 227 22.00 32.55 -29.02
C MET A 227 23.08 32.67 -27.94
N LYS A 228 22.69 32.71 -26.66
CA LYS A 228 23.64 32.73 -25.54
C LYS A 228 24.50 31.48 -25.54
N ILE A 229 23.89 30.29 -25.63
CA ILE A 229 24.60 29.02 -25.68
C ILE A 229 25.55 28.97 -26.89
N ALA A 230 25.10 29.41 -28.07
CA ALA A 230 25.92 29.42 -29.28
C ALA A 230 27.14 30.33 -29.15
N LYS A 231 26.97 31.52 -28.54
CA LYS A 231 28.06 32.44 -28.26
C LYS A 231 29.11 31.81 -27.34
N GLU A 232 28.68 31.16 -26.27
CA GLU A 232 29.59 30.48 -25.33
C GLU A 232 30.28 29.26 -25.95
N LEU A 233 29.65 28.60 -26.93
CA LEU A 233 30.25 27.49 -27.68
C LEU A 233 31.11 27.93 -28.87
N GLY A 234 31.19 29.23 -29.16
CA GLY A 234 31.89 29.74 -30.34
C GLY A 234 31.26 29.31 -31.67
N LEU A 235 29.97 28.97 -31.68
CA LEU A 235 29.25 28.54 -32.88
C LEU A 235 28.62 29.73 -33.61
N GLU A 236 28.66 29.72 -34.94
CA GLU A 236 27.93 30.72 -35.72
C GLU A 236 26.42 30.46 -35.67
N VAL A 237 25.66 31.53 -35.42
CA VAL A 237 24.18 31.46 -35.29
C VAL A 237 23.51 30.99 -36.59
N SER A 238 24.18 31.20 -37.73
CA SER A 238 23.77 30.75 -39.07
C SER A 238 23.70 29.22 -39.19
N GLU A 239 24.51 28.49 -38.42
CA GLU A 239 24.63 27.03 -38.47
C GLU A 239 23.55 26.31 -37.64
N ILE A 240 22.82 27.04 -36.80
CA ILE A 240 21.83 26.47 -35.89
C ILE A 240 20.55 26.12 -36.66
N LYS A 241 20.41 24.84 -37.01
CA LYS A 241 19.25 24.32 -37.74
C LYS A 241 17.94 24.58 -36.99
N ARG A 242 17.02 25.29 -37.65
CA ARG A 242 15.70 25.64 -37.11
C ARG A 242 14.70 24.49 -37.31
N ASN A 243 14.72 23.52 -36.41
CA ASN A 243 13.71 22.46 -36.39
C ASN A 243 12.55 22.82 -35.46
N ARG A 244 11.34 22.89 -36.01
CA ARG A 244 10.11 22.99 -35.20
C ARG A 244 9.75 21.60 -34.68
N LYS A 245 9.54 21.49 -33.37
CA LYS A 245 9.05 20.26 -32.74
C LYS A 245 7.54 20.15 -32.93
N SER A 246 7.06 18.94 -33.23
CA SER A 246 5.61 18.68 -33.36
C SER A 246 4.90 18.56 -32.00
N GLY A 247 5.64 18.25 -30.92
CA GLY A 247 5.09 18.03 -29.58
C GLY A 247 4.40 16.66 -29.37
N LYS A 248 4.31 15.82 -30.42
CA LYS A 248 3.63 14.52 -30.34
C LYS A 248 4.35 13.54 -29.39
N LYS A 249 5.68 13.53 -29.40
CA LYS A 249 6.49 12.64 -28.54
C LYS A 249 6.33 12.98 -27.06
N ALA A 250 6.30 14.26 -26.71
CA ALA A 250 6.04 14.71 -25.34
C ALA A 250 4.70 14.19 -24.81
N THR A 251 3.65 14.17 -25.63
CA THR A 251 2.31 13.69 -25.22
C THR A 251 2.30 12.19 -24.91
N ILE A 252 3.06 11.39 -25.67
CA ILE A 252 3.19 9.94 -25.45
C ILE A 252 3.99 9.65 -24.18
N LEU A 253 5.04 10.44 -23.90
CA LEU A 253 5.84 10.30 -22.67
C LEU A 253 5.05 10.64 -21.41
N VAL A 254 4.10 11.58 -21.49
CA VAL A 254 3.20 11.91 -20.37
C VAL A 254 2.11 10.85 -20.18
N ALA A 255 1.61 10.23 -21.26
CA ALA A 255 0.57 9.21 -21.18
C ALA A 255 1.05 7.84 -20.67
N ASN A 256 2.37 7.59 -20.72
CA ASN A 256 3.01 6.37 -20.22
C ASN A 256 3.63 6.55 -18.81
N LYS A 257 3.41 7.70 -18.17
CA LYS A 257 3.72 7.97 -16.76
C LYS A 257 2.43 7.89 -15.94
#